data_AF-A0A1Y3ZTT2-F1
#
_entry.id   AF-A0A1Y3ZTT2-F1
#
_cell.length_a   1.000
_cell.length_b   1.000
_cell.length_c   1.000
_cell.angle_alpha   90.00
_cell.angle_beta   90.00
_cell.angle_gamma   90.00
#
_symmetry.space_group_name_H-M   'P 1'
#
loop_
_entity.id
_entity.type
_entity.pdbx_description
1 polymer ?
#
loop_
_entity_poly.entity_id
_entity_poly.type
_entity_poly.pdbx_seq_one_letter_code
_entity_poly.pdbx_strand_id
1 'polypeptide(L)'
;MRRGAAAVLVLLLLLSGCGGGENVRTEEKFPTFTFTHYASGGADSQETAVILFEQSNSTFTSYQVAFPSCTCRDSIVNYMSVAYVELLNNKDDPEDAAIRAISFGNNQGLWGDSNPNYYIAEYTEEYMDEHFVQMLVKATKADLDAWEGYGTQIAGVDADAVTGASVSTGNITSMLQGLFAYHTAKYYGGGAE
;
A
#
# COMPACT_ATOMS: atom_id res chain seq x y z
N MET A 1 54.25 32.58 61.37
CA MET A 1 53.10 33.53 61.46
C MET A 1 52.77 34.03 60.07
N ARG A 2 51.50 33.81 59.63
CA ARG A 2 50.81 34.43 58.47
C ARG A 2 51.44 34.17 57.08
N ARG A 3 50.72 34.07 55.96
CA ARG A 3 49.32 33.90 55.50
C ARG A 3 49.50 33.97 53.97
N GLY A 4 48.76 33.20 53.19
CA GLY A 4 48.67 33.48 51.75
C GLY A 4 48.17 32.30 50.91
N ALA A 5 46.87 32.31 50.64
CA ALA A 5 46.21 31.46 49.66
C ALA A 5 46.39 32.01 48.23
N ALA A 6 46.59 31.12 47.25
CA ALA A 6 46.22 31.25 45.83
C ALA A 6 46.61 29.89 45.17
N ALA A 7 45.71 28.96 44.86
CA ALA A 7 44.64 28.97 43.87
C ALA A 7 45.15 28.84 42.42
N VAL A 8 44.63 27.80 41.73
CA VAL A 8 44.29 27.72 40.29
C VAL A 8 45.27 27.04 39.32
N LEU A 9 44.68 26.20 38.46
CA LEU A 9 45.18 25.61 37.20
C LEU A 9 46.22 24.49 37.38
N VAL A 10 45.98 23.23 37.03
CA VAL A 10 45.89 22.64 35.67
C VAL A 10 45.64 21.14 35.97
N LEU A 11 44.63 20.41 35.50
CA LEU A 11 44.51 19.91 34.14
C LEU A 11 43.17 19.13 34.06
N LEU A 12 42.17 19.72 33.42
CA LEU A 12 41.02 18.97 32.90
C LEU A 12 41.54 18.05 31.78
N LEU A 13 41.69 16.76 32.07
CA LEU A 13 41.93 15.73 31.07
C LEU A 13 40.61 15.03 30.76
N LEU A 14 40.03 15.43 29.63
CA LEU A 14 39.54 14.53 28.58
C LEU A 14 38.51 13.46 28.99
N LEU A 15 37.33 13.90 29.43
CA LEU A 15 36.10 13.12 29.25
C LEU A 15 35.16 13.87 28.29
N SER A 16 35.68 14.17 27.09
CA SER A 16 34.86 14.39 25.90
C SER A 16 34.56 13.04 25.26
N GLY A 17 33.84 12.19 26.00
CA GLY A 17 33.14 11.07 25.38
C GLY A 17 32.02 11.68 24.55
N CYS A 18 32.19 11.71 23.24
CA CYS A 18 31.16 12.15 22.30
C CYS A 18 29.93 11.26 22.51
N GLY A 19 28.96 11.78 23.27
CA GLY A 19 27.56 11.39 23.15
C GLY A 19 27.05 11.83 21.79
N GLY A 20 27.49 11.12 20.76
CA GLY A 20 26.85 11.11 19.45
C GLY A 20 25.98 9.86 19.42
N GLY A 21 24.76 9.96 19.96
CA GLY A 21 23.73 9.06 19.52
C GLY A 21 23.52 9.34 18.04
N GLU A 22 24.20 8.60 17.17
CA GLU A 22 23.77 8.47 15.79
C GLU A 22 22.35 7.93 15.85
N ASN A 23 21.37 8.83 15.73
CA ASN A 23 20.09 8.47 15.16
C ASN A 23 20.41 8.02 13.74
N VAL A 24 20.76 6.74 13.59
CA VAL A 24 20.64 6.04 12.32
C VAL A 24 19.17 6.11 12.00
N ARG A 25 18.77 7.17 11.30
CA ARG A 25 17.52 7.15 10.54
C ARG A 25 17.74 6.04 9.54
N THR A 26 17.15 4.88 9.79
CA THR A 26 16.89 3.91 8.73
C THR A 26 16.09 4.67 7.68
N GLU A 27 16.74 5.08 6.60
CA GLU A 27 16.03 5.55 5.42
C GLU A 27 15.13 4.39 4.99
N GLU A 28 13.81 4.57 5.09
CA GLU A 28 12.88 3.62 4.52
C GLU A 28 13.13 3.60 3.01
N LYS A 29 13.71 2.50 2.54
CA LYS A 29 14.10 2.32 1.14
C LYS A 29 12.90 2.40 0.19
N PHE A 30 11.70 2.08 0.67
CA PHE A 30 10.47 2.04 -0.10
C PHE A 30 9.36 2.76 0.66
N PRO A 31 8.58 3.64 -0.01
CA PRO A 31 7.40 4.24 0.60
C PRO A 31 6.39 3.17 1.04
N THR A 32 5.64 3.47 2.09
CA THR A 32 4.59 2.59 2.62
C THR A 32 3.30 3.35 2.84
N PHE A 33 2.19 2.62 2.90
CA PHE A 33 0.89 3.15 3.33
C PHE A 33 0.09 2.04 4.02
N THR A 34 -0.89 2.44 4.84
CA THR A 34 -1.76 1.51 5.57
C THR A 34 -3.04 1.25 4.80
N PHE A 35 -3.59 0.05 4.94
CA PHE A 35 -4.91 -0.31 4.44
C PHE A 35 -5.62 -1.24 5.42
N THR A 36 -6.95 -1.28 5.33
CA THR A 36 -7.75 -2.22 6.13
C THR A 36 -7.67 -3.61 5.51
N HIS A 37 -7.10 -4.56 6.22
CA HIS A 37 -7.10 -5.96 5.84
C HIS A 37 -8.26 -6.70 6.50
N TYR A 38 -9.01 -7.45 5.71
CA TYR A 38 -10.10 -8.30 6.13
C TYR A 38 -9.67 -9.76 6.14
N ALA A 39 -9.91 -10.46 7.25
CA ALA A 39 -9.81 -11.90 7.35
C ALA A 39 -11.11 -12.59 6.87
N SER A 40 -11.07 -13.93 6.76
CA SER A 40 -12.27 -14.72 6.48
C SER A 40 -13.38 -14.41 7.49
N GLY A 41 -14.58 -14.06 7.01
CA GLY A 41 -15.69 -13.64 7.86
C GLY A 41 -15.73 -12.14 8.16
N GLY A 42 -14.83 -11.34 7.59
CA GLY A 42 -14.89 -9.87 7.60
C GLY A 42 -14.28 -9.19 8.81
N ALA A 43 -13.60 -9.92 9.69
CA ALA A 43 -12.84 -9.30 10.78
C ALA A 43 -11.72 -8.44 10.20
N ASP A 44 -11.57 -7.21 10.69
CA ASP A 44 -10.63 -6.23 10.16
C ASP A 44 -9.38 -6.05 11.04
N SER A 45 -8.29 -5.66 10.39
CA SER A 45 -7.03 -5.22 10.99
C SER A 45 -6.38 -4.17 10.08
N GLN A 46 -5.47 -3.36 10.63
CA GLN A 46 -4.64 -2.48 9.81
C GLN A 46 -3.37 -3.22 9.41
N GLU A 47 -3.04 -3.17 8.12
CA GLU A 47 -1.82 -3.76 7.55
C GLU A 47 -1.07 -2.72 6.71
N THR A 48 0.22 -3.00 6.46
CA THR A 48 1.08 -2.10 5.68
C THR A 48 1.30 -2.66 4.27
N ALA A 49 1.04 -1.83 3.28
CA ALA A 49 1.45 -2.05 1.90
C ALA A 49 2.77 -1.32 1.61
N VAL A 50 3.57 -1.88 0.71
CA VAL A 50 4.89 -1.35 0.32
C VAL A 50 4.89 -1.01 -1.16
N ILE A 51 5.30 0.22 -1.51
CA ILE A 51 5.46 0.66 -2.89
C ILE A 51 6.85 0.27 -3.38
N LEU A 52 6.93 -0.80 -4.17
CA LEU A 52 8.17 -1.34 -4.75
C LEU A 52 8.71 -0.50 -5.90
N PHE A 53 7.81 0.15 -6.63
CA PHE A 53 8.10 1.01 -7.77
C PHE A 53 7.10 2.16 -7.81
N GLU A 54 7.60 3.36 -8.09
CA GLU A 54 6.80 4.56 -8.31
C GLU A 54 7.46 5.41 -9.38
N GLN A 55 6.71 5.75 -10.43
CA GLN A 55 7.18 6.66 -11.48
C GLN A 55 6.02 7.48 -12.02
N SER A 56 6.15 8.81 -11.99
CA SER A 56 5.16 9.73 -12.52
C SER A 56 5.54 10.31 -13.89
N ASN A 57 4.52 10.67 -14.65
CA ASN A 57 4.59 11.63 -15.74
C ASN A 57 3.47 12.67 -15.59
N SER A 58 3.25 13.50 -16.60
CA SER A 58 2.26 14.58 -16.58
C SER A 58 0.79 14.14 -16.64
N THR A 59 0.51 12.84 -16.74
CA THR A 59 -0.84 12.30 -16.93
C THR A 59 -1.22 11.21 -15.94
N PHE A 60 -0.25 10.40 -15.50
CA PHE A 60 -0.47 9.36 -14.49
C PHE A 60 0.81 9.06 -13.71
N THR A 61 0.63 8.36 -12.59
CA THR A 61 1.71 7.73 -11.83
C THR A 61 1.52 6.21 -11.86
N SER A 62 2.58 5.49 -12.20
CA SER A 62 2.64 4.03 -12.14
C SER A 62 3.18 3.56 -10.80
N TYR A 63 2.61 2.49 -10.28
CA TYR A 63 2.97 1.85 -9.01
C TYR A 63 3.16 0.35 -9.19
N GLN A 64 4.08 -0.24 -8.44
CA GLN A 64 4.00 -1.64 -8.03
C GLN A 64 3.86 -1.70 -6.52
N VAL A 65 2.80 -2.33 -6.03
CA VAL A 65 2.46 -2.36 -4.60
C VAL A 65 2.44 -3.80 -4.10
N ALA A 66 3.26 -4.10 -3.09
CA ALA A 66 3.24 -5.38 -2.38
C ALA A 66 2.36 -5.31 -1.12
N PHE A 67 1.44 -6.26 -0.96
CA PHE A 67 0.51 -6.31 0.18
C PHE A 67 -0.01 -7.75 0.44
N PRO A 68 -0.46 -8.07 1.67
CA PRO A 68 -1.14 -9.33 1.94
C PRO A 68 -2.60 -9.28 1.44
N SER A 69 -2.97 -10.15 0.49
CA SER A 69 -4.34 -10.18 -0.07
C SER A 69 -5.27 -11.18 0.63
N CYS A 70 -4.79 -12.37 1.00
CA CYS A 70 -5.46 -13.27 1.95
C CYS A 70 -4.40 -13.76 2.93
N THR A 71 -4.76 -13.96 4.19
CA THR A 71 -3.94 -14.68 5.20
C THR A 71 -4.66 -15.94 5.70
N CYS A 72 -5.70 -16.31 4.98
CA CYS A 72 -6.69 -17.32 5.30
C CYS A 72 -6.26 -18.76 4.98
N ARG A 73 -5.10 -18.94 4.33
CA ARG A 73 -4.56 -20.23 3.91
C ARG A 73 -3.11 -20.39 4.36
N ASP A 74 -2.63 -21.65 4.32
CA ASP A 74 -1.26 -22.01 4.64
C ASP A 74 -0.25 -21.27 3.76
N SER A 75 0.90 -20.91 4.33
CA SER A 75 1.96 -20.14 3.66
C SER A 75 2.60 -20.88 2.48
N ILE A 76 2.40 -22.19 2.35
CA ILE A 76 2.84 -22.94 1.15
C ILE A 76 2.09 -22.54 -0.12
N VAL A 77 0.91 -21.91 0.00
CA VAL A 77 0.08 -21.46 -1.12
C VAL A 77 -0.41 -20.02 -0.95
N ASN A 78 0.20 -19.28 -0.02
CA ASN A 78 -0.24 -17.94 0.33
C ASN A 78 0.96 -16.99 0.43
N TYR A 79 1.05 -16.09 -0.54
CA TYR A 79 2.15 -15.16 -0.73
C TYR A 79 1.65 -13.71 -0.75
N MET A 80 2.59 -12.78 -0.63
CA MET A 80 2.31 -11.38 -0.88
C MET A 80 1.83 -11.19 -2.32
N SER A 81 0.76 -10.45 -2.50
CA SER A 81 0.33 -9.98 -3.81
C SER A 81 1.15 -8.77 -4.21
N VAL A 82 1.41 -8.63 -5.50
CA VAL A 82 2.02 -7.44 -6.12
C VAL A 82 1.06 -6.91 -7.18
N ALA A 83 0.46 -5.75 -6.95
CA ALA A 83 -0.39 -5.08 -7.91
C ALA A 83 0.42 -4.05 -8.70
N TYR A 84 0.36 -4.10 -10.03
CA TYR A 84 0.69 -2.96 -10.86
C TYR A 84 -0.54 -2.08 -11.01
N VAL A 85 -0.41 -0.79 -10.70
CA VAL A 85 -1.53 0.17 -10.79
C VAL A 85 -1.04 1.47 -11.41
N GLU A 86 -1.81 2.02 -12.34
CA GLU A 86 -1.61 3.38 -12.84
C GLU A 86 -2.78 4.25 -12.38
N LEU A 87 -2.48 5.36 -11.70
CA LEU A 87 -3.48 6.33 -11.25
C LEU A 87 -3.31 7.65 -11.99
N LEU A 88 -4.41 8.24 -12.45
CA LEU A 88 -4.41 9.55 -13.08
C LEU A 88 -4.03 10.64 -12.07
N ASN A 89 -3.04 11.46 -12.43
CA ASN A 89 -2.50 12.52 -11.58
C ASN A 89 -2.70 13.93 -12.19
N ASN A 90 -3.55 14.03 -13.21
CA ASN A 90 -3.75 15.22 -14.03
C ASN A 90 -5.19 15.76 -13.97
N LYS A 91 -5.94 15.36 -12.94
CA LYS A 91 -7.28 15.87 -12.68
C LYS A 91 -7.19 17.15 -11.87
N ASP A 92 -8.22 17.99 -11.98
CA ASP A 92 -8.29 19.22 -11.20
C ASP A 92 -8.68 18.91 -9.74
N ASP A 93 -9.55 17.91 -9.53
CA ASP A 93 -9.99 17.44 -8.22
C ASP A 93 -9.33 16.10 -7.88
N PRO A 94 -8.72 15.93 -6.69
CA PRO A 94 -8.20 14.63 -6.24
C PRO A 94 -9.25 13.52 -6.21
N GLU A 95 -10.54 13.83 -6.01
CA GLU A 95 -11.62 12.84 -6.01
C GLU A 95 -11.87 12.25 -7.40
N ASP A 96 -11.50 12.97 -8.46
CA ASP A 96 -11.60 12.52 -9.85
C ASP A 96 -10.39 11.66 -10.31
N ALA A 97 -9.36 11.52 -9.47
CA ALA A 97 -8.25 10.61 -9.73
C ALA A 97 -8.82 9.20 -9.96
N ALA A 98 -8.37 8.52 -11.01
CA ALA A 98 -8.97 7.25 -11.42
C ALA A 98 -7.92 6.21 -11.80
N ILE A 99 -8.29 4.94 -11.69
CA ILE A 99 -7.48 3.82 -12.16
C ILE A 99 -7.43 3.87 -13.69
N ARG A 100 -6.24 4.13 -14.23
CA ARG A 100 -5.98 4.06 -15.68
C ARG A 100 -5.72 2.62 -16.12
N ALA A 101 -4.98 1.85 -15.32
CA ALA A 101 -4.68 0.45 -15.56
C ALA A 101 -4.41 -0.25 -14.23
N ILE A 102 -4.71 -1.54 -14.18
CA ILE A 102 -4.37 -2.44 -13.07
C ILE A 102 -4.05 -3.83 -13.62
N SER A 103 -3.04 -4.50 -13.05
CA SER A 103 -2.63 -5.84 -13.46
C SER A 103 -1.93 -6.58 -12.33
N PHE A 104 -2.19 -7.88 -12.22
CA PHE A 104 -1.46 -8.83 -11.37
C PHE A 104 -0.63 -9.83 -12.19
N GLY A 105 -0.63 -9.70 -13.52
CA GLY A 105 0.02 -10.63 -14.44
C GLY A 105 1.06 -9.96 -15.34
N ASN A 106 1.40 -10.61 -16.45
CA ASN A 106 2.26 -10.08 -17.52
C ASN A 106 3.63 -9.53 -17.04
N ASN A 107 4.23 -10.15 -16.02
CA ASN A 107 5.46 -9.68 -15.33
C ASN A 107 5.36 -8.28 -14.69
N GLN A 108 4.15 -7.73 -14.56
CA GLN A 108 3.90 -6.43 -13.92
C GLN A 108 3.50 -6.60 -12.45
N GLY A 109 2.90 -7.73 -12.11
CA GLY A 109 2.48 -8.05 -10.76
C GLY A 109 2.54 -9.54 -10.47
N LEU A 110 1.94 -9.91 -9.34
CA LEU A 110 1.73 -11.27 -8.91
C LEU A 110 0.42 -11.31 -8.11
N TRP A 111 -0.54 -12.13 -8.55
CA TRP A 111 -1.63 -12.52 -7.67
C TRP A 111 -1.09 -13.52 -6.65
N GLY A 112 -0.73 -13.04 -5.46
CA GLY A 112 -0.01 -13.83 -4.46
C GLY A 112 -0.89 -14.78 -3.64
N ASP A 113 -2.21 -14.62 -3.75
CA ASP A 113 -3.19 -15.53 -3.15
C ASP A 113 -3.39 -16.79 -4.01
N SER A 114 -4.15 -17.73 -3.48
CA SER A 114 -4.53 -19.01 -4.04
C SER A 114 -5.25 -18.96 -5.41
N ASN A 115 -4.47 -19.19 -6.47
CA ASN A 115 -4.97 -19.56 -7.80
C ASN A 115 -4.78 -21.08 -8.07
N PRO A 116 -5.83 -21.82 -8.48
CA PRO A 116 -7.23 -21.40 -8.52
C PRO A 116 -7.79 -21.24 -7.11
N ASN A 117 -8.94 -20.56 -7.02
CA ASN A 117 -9.68 -20.58 -5.77
C ASN A 117 -10.20 -22.00 -5.51
N TYR A 118 -9.50 -22.78 -4.68
CA TYR A 118 -9.79 -24.20 -4.42
C TYR A 118 -11.26 -24.55 -4.11
N TYR A 119 -12.09 -23.58 -3.68
CA TYR A 119 -13.50 -23.82 -3.38
C TYR A 119 -14.43 -23.66 -4.58
N ILE A 120 -13.98 -23.01 -5.66
CA ILE A 120 -14.75 -22.75 -6.88
C ILE A 120 -13.81 -22.90 -8.09
N ALA A 121 -13.90 -24.03 -8.78
CA ALA A 121 -12.98 -24.39 -9.86
C ALA A 121 -13.08 -23.44 -11.06
N GLU A 122 -14.23 -22.81 -11.24
CA GLU A 122 -14.54 -21.87 -12.31
C GLU A 122 -13.85 -20.51 -12.10
N TYR A 123 -13.43 -20.18 -10.87
CA TYR A 123 -12.82 -18.89 -10.55
C TYR A 123 -11.30 -18.97 -10.69
N THR A 124 -10.88 -19.05 -11.96
CA THR A 124 -9.47 -19.00 -12.35
C THR A 124 -8.93 -17.58 -12.25
N GLU A 125 -7.61 -17.42 -12.38
CA GLU A 125 -6.98 -16.09 -12.48
C GLU A 125 -7.52 -15.28 -13.67
N GLU A 126 -7.78 -15.92 -14.81
CA GLU A 126 -8.40 -15.24 -15.97
C GLU A 126 -9.82 -14.76 -15.66
N TYR A 127 -10.62 -15.58 -14.96
CA TYR A 127 -11.96 -15.17 -14.53
C TYR A 127 -11.88 -13.97 -13.57
N MET A 128 -10.98 -14.02 -12.58
CA MET A 128 -10.82 -12.92 -11.63
C MET A 128 -10.27 -11.65 -12.31
N ASP A 129 -9.39 -11.79 -13.29
CA ASP A 129 -8.90 -10.65 -14.08
C ASP A 129 -10.07 -9.99 -14.84
N GLU A 130 -10.84 -10.77 -15.60
CA GLU A 130 -11.95 -10.26 -16.42
C GLU A 130 -13.10 -9.68 -15.57
N HIS A 131 -13.54 -10.39 -14.54
CA HIS A 131 -14.78 -10.09 -13.81
C HIS A 131 -14.56 -9.19 -12.57
N PHE A 132 -13.33 -9.06 -12.09
CA PHE A 132 -13.00 -8.21 -10.95
C PHE A 132 -11.94 -7.16 -11.30
N VAL A 133 -10.71 -7.56 -11.66
CA VAL A 133 -9.57 -6.63 -11.79
C VAL A 133 -9.81 -5.60 -12.89
N GLN A 134 -10.15 -6.04 -14.09
CA GLN A 134 -10.35 -5.13 -15.23
C GLN A 134 -11.62 -4.28 -15.06
N MET A 135 -12.58 -4.73 -14.24
CA MET A 135 -13.77 -3.94 -13.90
C MET A 135 -13.47 -2.75 -12.98
N LEU A 136 -12.29 -2.72 -12.33
CA LEU A 136 -11.82 -1.57 -11.54
C LEU A 136 -11.23 -0.46 -12.41
N VAL A 137 -10.92 -0.71 -13.68
CA VAL A 137 -10.40 0.32 -14.58
C VAL A 137 -11.44 1.43 -14.75
N LYS A 138 -11.01 2.68 -14.58
CA LYS A 138 -11.81 3.92 -14.47
C LYS A 138 -12.52 4.15 -13.14
N ALA A 139 -12.45 3.23 -12.17
CA ALA A 139 -12.92 3.53 -10.83
C ALA A 139 -12.14 4.72 -10.27
N THR A 140 -12.88 5.69 -9.74
CA THR A 140 -12.34 6.92 -9.17
C THR A 140 -12.04 6.77 -7.70
N LYS A 141 -11.25 7.69 -7.12
CA LYS A 141 -11.09 7.78 -5.67
C LYS A 141 -12.45 7.87 -4.98
N ALA A 142 -13.38 8.68 -5.50
CA ALA A 142 -14.72 8.80 -4.95
C ALA A 142 -15.49 7.46 -4.96
N ASP A 143 -15.38 6.66 -6.02
CA ASP A 143 -16.00 5.32 -6.08
C ASP A 143 -15.41 4.39 -5.03
N LEU A 144 -14.08 4.44 -4.85
CA LEU A 144 -13.37 3.65 -3.86
C LEU A 144 -13.75 4.09 -2.44
N ASP A 145 -13.83 5.39 -2.16
CA ASP A 145 -14.20 5.90 -0.85
C ASP A 145 -15.67 5.62 -0.48
N ALA A 146 -16.54 5.50 -1.49
CA ALA A 146 -17.94 5.11 -1.31
C ALA A 146 -18.15 3.60 -1.12
N TRP A 147 -17.11 2.78 -1.32
CA TRP A 147 -17.19 1.33 -1.14
C TRP A 147 -17.51 0.96 0.31
N GLU A 148 -18.49 0.08 0.50
CA GLU A 148 -19.04 -0.28 1.82
C GLU A 148 -18.22 -1.33 2.58
N GLY A 149 -17.09 -1.76 2.02
CA GLY A 149 -16.17 -2.70 2.65
C GLY A 149 -16.41 -4.17 2.31
N TYR A 150 -15.91 -5.06 3.17
CA TYR A 150 -15.85 -6.51 2.94
C TYR A 150 -17.16 -7.13 2.42
N GLY A 151 -17.05 -7.90 1.34
CA GLY A 151 -18.19 -8.60 0.72
C GLY A 151 -19.09 -7.73 -0.16
N THR A 152 -18.82 -6.42 -0.25
CA THR A 152 -19.52 -5.50 -1.17
C THR A 152 -18.66 -5.22 -2.40
N GLN A 153 -19.29 -4.69 -3.45
CA GLN A 153 -18.64 -4.44 -4.74
C GLN A 153 -18.75 -2.97 -5.14
N ILE A 154 -17.75 -2.49 -5.86
CA ILE A 154 -17.87 -1.22 -6.59
C ILE A 154 -18.87 -1.42 -7.74
N ALA A 155 -19.61 -0.37 -8.09
CA ALA A 155 -20.53 -0.42 -9.22
C ALA A 155 -19.83 -0.93 -10.51
N GLY A 156 -20.44 -1.93 -11.15
CA GLY A 156 -19.92 -2.54 -12.38
C GLY A 156 -19.07 -3.79 -12.16
N VAL A 157 -18.51 -4.00 -10.96
CA VAL A 157 -17.83 -5.26 -10.62
C VAL A 157 -18.84 -6.39 -10.49
N ASP A 158 -18.47 -7.58 -10.96
CA ASP A 158 -19.29 -8.78 -10.87
C ASP A 158 -19.48 -9.22 -9.40
N ALA A 159 -20.73 -9.35 -8.96
CA ALA A 159 -21.07 -9.79 -7.62
C ALA A 159 -20.57 -11.21 -7.33
N ASP A 160 -20.57 -12.07 -8.35
CA ASP A 160 -20.19 -13.47 -8.20
C ASP A 160 -18.66 -13.58 -8.00
N ALA A 161 -17.88 -12.73 -8.66
CA ALA A 161 -16.44 -12.63 -8.44
C ALA A 161 -16.10 -12.15 -7.02
N VAL A 162 -16.81 -11.15 -6.51
CA VAL A 162 -16.63 -10.67 -5.13
C VAL A 162 -17.03 -11.71 -4.11
N THR A 163 -18.21 -12.33 -4.25
CA THR A 163 -18.71 -13.28 -3.25
C THR A 163 -17.87 -14.55 -3.17
N GLY A 164 -17.37 -15.09 -4.28
CA GLY A 164 -16.54 -16.29 -4.22
C GLY A 164 -15.08 -16.05 -3.82
N ALA A 165 -14.59 -14.81 -3.86
CA ALA A 165 -13.23 -14.45 -3.43
C ALA A 165 -13.21 -13.21 -2.52
N SER A 166 -14.14 -13.13 -1.57
CA SER A 166 -14.44 -11.93 -0.78
C SER A 166 -13.28 -11.38 0.06
N VAL A 167 -12.39 -12.25 0.54
CA VAL A 167 -11.16 -11.83 1.25
C VAL A 167 -10.22 -11.08 0.29
N SER A 168 -9.88 -11.72 -0.82
CA SER A 168 -8.90 -11.21 -1.77
C SER A 168 -9.42 -9.95 -2.47
N THR A 169 -10.66 -9.98 -2.94
CA THR A 169 -11.30 -8.82 -3.58
C THR A 169 -11.46 -7.65 -2.61
N GLY A 170 -11.89 -7.90 -1.36
CA GLY A 170 -11.98 -6.86 -0.34
C GLY A 170 -10.63 -6.22 -0.01
N ASN A 171 -9.58 -7.03 0.12
CA ASN A 171 -8.24 -6.52 0.43
C ASN A 171 -7.58 -5.79 -0.74
N ILE A 172 -7.85 -6.20 -1.99
CA ILE A 172 -7.43 -5.45 -3.18
C ILE A 172 -8.11 -4.07 -3.19
N THR A 173 -9.43 -4.02 -2.99
CA THR A 173 -10.19 -2.76 -2.99
C THR A 173 -9.73 -1.82 -1.87
N SER A 174 -9.54 -2.35 -0.66
CA SER A 174 -9.02 -1.58 0.47
C SER A 174 -7.59 -1.09 0.26
N MET A 175 -6.72 -1.92 -0.33
CA MET A 175 -5.37 -1.50 -0.71
C MET A 175 -5.41 -0.35 -1.73
N LEU A 176 -6.32 -0.41 -2.71
CA LEU A 176 -6.52 0.67 -3.67
C LEU A 176 -7.01 1.97 -3.01
N GLN A 177 -7.92 1.90 -2.03
CA GLN A 177 -8.30 3.07 -1.21
C GLN A 177 -7.05 3.70 -0.55
N GLY A 178 -6.21 2.89 0.09
CA GLY A 178 -4.97 3.36 0.70
C GLY A 178 -3.98 3.97 -0.31
N LEU A 179 -3.87 3.36 -1.50
CA LEU A 179 -3.03 3.88 -2.58
C LEU A 179 -3.55 5.22 -3.11
N PHE A 180 -4.86 5.39 -3.25
CA PHE A 180 -5.46 6.67 -3.65
C PHE A 180 -5.20 7.75 -2.60
N ALA A 181 -5.32 7.44 -1.31
CA ALA A 181 -5.00 8.37 -0.24
C ALA A 181 -3.52 8.81 -0.30
N TYR A 182 -2.59 7.85 -0.49
CA TYR A 182 -1.17 8.14 -0.71
C TYR A 182 -0.95 9.02 -1.95
N HIS A 183 -1.53 8.62 -3.08
CA HIS A 183 -1.38 9.28 -4.37
C HIS A 183 -1.87 10.73 -4.33
N THR A 184 -3.06 10.95 -3.80
CA THR A 184 -3.67 12.30 -3.75
C THR A 184 -2.94 13.22 -2.78
N ALA A 185 -2.52 12.71 -1.62
CA ALA A 185 -1.70 13.49 -0.69
C ALA A 185 -0.41 14.00 -1.35
N LYS A 186 0.21 13.18 -2.21
CA LYS A 186 1.48 13.51 -2.86
C LYS A 186 1.32 14.39 -4.11
N TYR A 187 0.40 14.04 -5.01
CA TYR A 187 0.29 14.68 -6.33
C TYR A 187 -0.72 15.83 -6.39
N TYR A 188 -1.61 15.94 -5.40
CA TYR A 188 -2.64 16.99 -5.34
C TYR A 188 -2.51 17.88 -4.10
N GLY A 189 -1.75 17.46 -3.08
CA GLY A 189 -1.58 18.15 -1.79
C GLY A 189 -0.79 19.47 -1.80
N GLY A 190 -0.49 20.04 -2.98
CA GLY A 190 0.20 21.31 -3.11
C GLY A 190 1.72 21.22 -2.85
N GLY A 191 2.44 20.62 -3.80
CA GLY A 191 3.90 20.54 -3.74
C GLY A 191 4.46 19.65 -4.84
N ALA A 192 4.37 20.11 -6.10
CA ALA A 192 5.32 19.67 -7.09
C ALA A 192 6.70 20.18 -6.64
N GLU A 193 7.62 19.27 -6.34
CA GLU A 193 9.05 19.60 -6.42
C GLU A 193 9.44 19.93 -7.87
#